data_AF-A0A2D8MC51-F1
#
_entry.id   AF-A0A2D8MC51-F1
#
_cell.length_a   1.000
_cell.length_b   1.000
_cell.length_c   1.000
_cell.angle_alpha   90.00
_cell.angle_beta   90.00
_cell.angle_gamma   90.00
#
_symmetry.space_group_name_H-M   'P 1'
#
loop_
_entity.id
_entity.type
_entity.pdbx_description
1 polymer ?
#
loop_
_entity_poly.entity_id
_entity_poly.type
_entity_poly.pdbx_seq_one_letter_code
_entity_poly.pdbx_strand_id
1 'polypeptide(L)'
;MRFLISILATIGVFLSAPALAASDDLWKRAETDHFVIYSPGETEELVDFARELEQFDGLLRFWFRKASRNGTDKIDIYLMDHSRQVARLLDRRGVAGFYSPEAEGTYAVAHRGRAGMRSLDGQTALFHEYAHHFMYNEFSLPIPAWLREGFAEFLATTEFDDDGSWTYGKPASHRGIELRRFDDPQIERLLSWPSKTDDRKKIIAGFYGWSWALTHMLYTDPDQGARITAYIDRLAAGEQLLPAAEAVFGDLQALENRLHRHVDREIEFAVSTEPFSWSDEVDVSELGADQSRMLELRLRRRGGGDLADVRDDLVRFAEQDGVKADAYAELAMAEFELEERERWEHRVKNKDDDGYRELGGPWFLAAEEAADKALAIDTNHVRANIAKGRILLHRLVEEERPTGHDDWKKARRYLQIANKAAPDNTEALYRFAHSFTQEKREGQMMFDAYGAAFVRAPQVGTFRIALAYDLARQGRYDEGIALLQMLANDPHYPEAGQKAVERIETMRETGAKFPPASTYGDEEEDGRD
;
A
#
# COMPACT_ATOMS: atom_id res chain seq x y z
N MET A 1 -31.88 -66.87 -40.69
CA MET A 1 -30.64 -66.34 -41.32
C MET A 1 -30.86 -64.87 -41.60
N ARG A 2 -30.13 -64.00 -40.91
CA ARG A 2 -30.11 -62.54 -41.08
C ARG A 2 -29.02 -62.19 -42.10
N PHE A 3 -29.31 -61.26 -43.00
CA PHE A 3 -28.30 -60.59 -43.83
C PHE A 3 -28.18 -59.13 -43.42
N LEU A 4 -26.93 -58.68 -43.27
CA LEU A 4 -26.51 -57.30 -43.02
C LEU A 4 -26.80 -56.40 -44.23
N ILE A 5 -27.17 -55.14 -43.98
CA ILE A 5 -26.85 -54.00 -44.86
C ILE A 5 -26.34 -52.86 -43.98
N SER A 6 -25.14 -52.39 -44.31
CA SER A 6 -24.42 -51.27 -43.69
C SER A 6 -25.06 -49.92 -43.98
N ILE A 7 -25.14 -49.04 -42.97
CA ILE A 7 -25.49 -47.62 -43.11
C ILE A 7 -24.22 -46.80 -42.88
N LEU A 8 -23.92 -45.91 -43.83
CA LEU A 8 -22.85 -44.91 -43.74
C LEU A 8 -23.19 -43.86 -42.67
N ALA A 9 -22.26 -43.64 -41.74
CA ALA A 9 -22.29 -42.56 -40.76
C ALA A 9 -21.65 -41.29 -41.34
N THR A 10 -22.37 -40.18 -41.29
CA THR A 10 -21.84 -38.83 -41.57
C THR A 10 -21.44 -38.21 -40.22
N ILE A 11 -20.14 -38.04 -40.00
CA ILE A 11 -19.59 -37.38 -38.81
C ILE A 11 -19.61 -35.88 -39.07
N GLY A 12 -20.51 -35.15 -38.41
CA GLY A 12 -20.45 -33.70 -38.27
C GLY A 12 -19.62 -33.36 -37.03
N VAL A 13 -18.40 -32.85 -37.23
CA VAL A 13 -17.57 -32.29 -36.16
C VAL A 13 -18.09 -30.89 -35.85
N PHE A 14 -18.84 -30.74 -34.76
CA PHE A 14 -19.06 -29.43 -34.15
C PHE A 14 -17.79 -29.07 -33.35
N LEU A 15 -17.01 -28.15 -33.89
CA LEU A 15 -15.99 -27.41 -33.14
C LEU A 15 -16.69 -26.59 -32.06
N SER A 16 -16.76 -27.15 -30.85
CA SER A 16 -17.13 -26.40 -29.66
C SER A 16 -15.89 -25.62 -29.24
N ALA A 17 -15.87 -24.31 -29.52
CA ALA A 17 -14.90 -23.43 -28.87
C ALA A 17 -15.14 -23.52 -27.36
N PRO A 18 -14.11 -23.74 -26.53
CA PRO A 18 -14.29 -23.64 -25.09
C PRO A 18 -14.60 -22.17 -24.79
N ALA A 19 -15.84 -21.88 -24.43
CA ALA A 19 -16.16 -20.65 -23.75
C ALA A 19 -15.35 -20.67 -22.45
N LEU A 20 -14.33 -19.81 -22.37
CA LEU A 20 -13.71 -19.44 -21.11
C LEU A 20 -14.86 -18.94 -20.22
N ALA A 21 -15.26 -19.76 -19.25
CA ALA A 21 -16.17 -19.33 -18.21
C ALA A 21 -15.43 -18.26 -17.39
N ALA A 22 -15.60 -17.00 -17.79
CA ALA A 22 -15.47 -15.88 -16.86
C ALA A 22 -16.44 -16.20 -15.71
N SER A 23 -16.00 -16.06 -14.46
CA SER A 23 -16.93 -16.14 -13.34
C SER A 23 -18.03 -15.11 -13.56
N ASP A 24 -19.28 -15.55 -13.64
CA ASP A 24 -20.49 -14.74 -13.89
C ASP A 24 -20.84 -13.75 -12.74
N ASP A 25 -19.99 -13.60 -11.74
CA ASP A 25 -20.28 -12.76 -10.58
C ASP A 25 -19.94 -11.30 -10.89
N LEU A 26 -20.98 -10.51 -11.16
CA LEU A 26 -20.87 -9.05 -11.26
C LEU A 26 -20.40 -8.48 -9.93
N TRP A 27 -19.38 -7.61 -10.00
CA TRP A 27 -18.88 -6.92 -8.82
C TRP A 27 -19.86 -5.85 -8.39
N LYS A 28 -20.04 -5.72 -7.09
CA LYS A 28 -20.80 -4.64 -6.44
C LYS A 28 -19.82 -3.63 -5.89
N ARG A 29 -20.23 -2.36 -5.87
CA ARG A 29 -19.49 -1.23 -5.35
C ARG A 29 -20.31 -0.58 -4.25
N ALA A 30 -19.75 -0.51 -3.04
CA ALA A 30 -20.25 0.29 -1.94
C ALA A 30 -19.34 1.51 -1.75
N GLU A 31 -19.92 2.70 -1.67
CA GLU A 31 -19.21 3.95 -1.41
C GLU A 31 -19.72 4.57 -0.11
N THR A 32 -18.76 4.95 0.75
CA THR A 32 -19.00 5.59 2.04
C THR A 32 -18.21 6.90 2.12
N ASP A 33 -18.14 7.55 3.29
CA ASP A 33 -17.36 8.78 3.46
C ASP A 33 -15.85 8.58 3.24
N HIS A 34 -15.31 7.43 3.67
CA HIS A 34 -13.87 7.15 3.67
C HIS A 34 -13.46 5.98 2.76
N PHE A 35 -14.39 5.19 2.24
CA PHE A 35 -14.09 3.95 1.51
C PHE A 35 -14.86 3.81 0.20
N VAL A 36 -14.24 3.09 -0.74
CA VAL A 36 -14.91 2.50 -1.89
C VAL A 36 -14.61 1.00 -1.87
N ILE A 37 -15.62 0.19 -1.60
CA ILE A 37 -15.50 -1.25 -1.37
C ILE A 37 -16.11 -2.00 -2.54
N TYR A 38 -15.35 -2.91 -3.12
CA TYR A 38 -15.75 -3.76 -4.22
C TYR A 38 -15.85 -5.21 -3.76
N SER A 39 -16.94 -5.90 -4.09
CA SER A 39 -17.08 -7.34 -3.80
C SER A 39 -17.92 -8.07 -4.86
N PRO A 40 -17.55 -9.29 -5.26
CA PRO A 40 -18.46 -10.18 -5.99
C PRO A 40 -19.53 -10.82 -5.09
N GLY A 41 -19.45 -10.63 -3.76
CA GLY A 41 -20.34 -11.22 -2.76
C GLY A 41 -21.73 -10.58 -2.66
N GLU A 42 -22.51 -10.98 -1.65
CA GLU A 42 -23.87 -10.48 -1.42
C GLU A 42 -23.90 -9.00 -1.02
N THR A 43 -24.93 -8.26 -1.46
CA THR A 43 -25.08 -6.83 -1.17
C THR A 43 -25.18 -6.52 0.32
N GLU A 44 -25.93 -7.34 1.07
CA GLU A 44 -26.16 -7.14 2.51
C GLU A 44 -24.84 -7.22 3.28
N GLU A 45 -24.03 -8.24 3.03
CA GLU A 45 -22.71 -8.40 3.66
C GLU A 45 -21.73 -7.28 3.28
N LEU A 46 -21.81 -6.78 2.04
CA LEU A 46 -21.01 -5.63 1.60
C LEU A 46 -21.40 -4.35 2.37
N VAL A 47 -22.69 -4.13 2.61
CA VAL A 47 -23.19 -2.97 3.39
C VAL A 47 -22.77 -3.08 4.84
N ASP A 48 -22.92 -4.26 5.46
CA ASP A 48 -22.55 -4.47 6.85
C ASP A 48 -21.05 -4.24 7.06
N PHE A 49 -20.22 -4.79 6.16
CA PHE A 49 -18.78 -4.57 6.19
C PHE A 49 -18.41 -3.09 6.00
N ALA A 50 -19.08 -2.38 5.09
CA ALA A 50 -18.83 -0.96 4.87
C ALA A 50 -19.15 -0.12 6.12
N ARG A 51 -20.26 -0.42 6.80
CA ARG A 51 -20.65 0.24 8.05
C ARG A 51 -19.68 -0.05 9.18
N GLU A 52 -19.26 -1.30 9.32
CA GLU A 52 -18.32 -1.69 10.36
C GLU A 52 -16.97 -0.97 10.19
N LEU A 53 -16.53 -0.77 8.95
CA LEU A 53 -15.30 -0.05 8.66
C LEU A 53 -15.42 1.47 8.90
N GLU A 54 -16.58 2.07 8.62
CA GLU A 54 -16.89 3.46 9.00
C GLU A 54 -16.98 3.63 10.53
N GLN A 55 -17.53 2.64 11.25
CA GLN A 55 -17.47 2.62 12.72
C GLN A 55 -16.04 2.58 13.22
N PHE A 56 -15.18 1.78 12.58
CA PHE A 56 -13.77 1.71 12.93
C PHE A 56 -13.02 3.03 12.69
N ASP A 57 -13.20 3.68 11.53
CA ASP A 57 -12.67 5.05 11.31
C ASP A 57 -13.19 6.04 12.37
N GLY A 58 -14.50 6.03 12.64
CA GLY A 58 -15.13 6.87 13.66
C GLY A 58 -14.52 6.65 15.05
N LEU A 59 -14.25 5.40 15.41
CA LEU A 59 -13.56 5.04 16.65
C LEU A 59 -12.13 5.60 16.68
N LEU A 60 -11.34 5.43 15.61
CA LEU A 60 -9.97 5.97 15.53
C LEU A 60 -9.97 7.49 15.68
N ARG A 61 -10.89 8.18 15.00
CA ARG A 61 -11.04 9.64 15.08
C ARG A 61 -11.44 10.08 16.48
N PHE A 62 -12.38 9.39 17.11
CA PHE A 62 -12.78 9.63 18.49
C PHE A 62 -11.59 9.46 19.45
N TRP A 63 -10.90 8.33 19.36
CA TRP A 63 -9.78 7.96 20.22
C TRP A 63 -8.65 8.98 20.14
N PHE A 64 -8.30 9.41 18.92
CA PHE A 64 -7.22 10.35 18.67
C PHE A 64 -7.65 11.82 18.56
N ARG A 65 -8.93 12.10 18.82
CA ARG A 65 -9.52 13.45 18.76
C ARG A 65 -9.25 14.13 17.42
N LYS A 66 -9.39 13.38 16.33
CA LYS A 66 -9.25 13.86 14.95
C LYS A 66 -10.60 14.31 14.40
N ALA A 67 -10.58 15.34 13.56
CA ALA A 67 -11.78 15.76 12.83
C ALA A 67 -12.07 14.76 11.70
N SER A 68 -13.31 14.73 11.23
CA SER A 68 -13.69 13.92 10.07
C SER A 68 -13.13 14.47 8.76
N ARG A 69 -12.85 13.59 7.79
CA ARG A 69 -12.31 13.94 6.45
C ARG A 69 -13.23 13.45 5.32
N ASN A 70 -14.52 13.75 5.45
CA ASN A 70 -15.56 13.22 4.56
C ASN A 70 -15.22 13.47 3.08
N GLY A 71 -15.21 12.40 2.29
CA GLY A 71 -15.13 12.47 0.84
C GLY A 71 -13.77 12.81 0.24
N THR A 72 -12.71 12.93 1.04
CA THR A 72 -11.34 13.17 0.54
C THR A 72 -10.49 11.91 0.66
N ASP A 73 -9.75 11.55 -0.41
CA ASP A 73 -8.75 10.48 -0.43
C ASP A 73 -9.26 9.10 0.02
N LYS A 74 -10.46 8.69 -0.47
CA LYS A 74 -11.07 7.38 -0.15
C LYS A 74 -10.17 6.21 -0.52
N ILE A 75 -10.20 5.15 0.29
CA ILE A 75 -9.44 3.93 0.04
C ILE A 75 -10.28 2.93 -0.76
N ASP A 76 -9.68 2.39 -1.82
CA ASP A 76 -10.25 1.24 -2.55
C ASP A 76 -10.03 -0.05 -1.77
N ILE A 77 -11.09 -0.80 -1.49
CA ILE A 77 -11.02 -2.08 -0.80
C ILE A 77 -11.66 -3.16 -1.66
N TYR A 78 -10.97 -4.28 -1.82
CA TYR A 78 -11.48 -5.43 -2.56
C TYR A 78 -11.79 -6.56 -1.57
N LEU A 79 -13.09 -6.77 -1.32
CA LEU A 79 -13.58 -7.77 -0.37
C LEU A 79 -13.87 -9.10 -1.08
N MET A 80 -12.97 -10.05 -0.88
CA MET A 80 -13.06 -11.41 -1.43
C MET A 80 -13.92 -12.33 -0.55
N ASP A 81 -14.31 -13.48 -1.09
CA ASP A 81 -15.12 -14.45 -0.33
C ASP A 81 -14.29 -15.15 0.75
N HIS A 82 -13.05 -15.51 0.42
CA HIS A 82 -12.19 -16.29 1.30
C HIS A 82 -10.69 -16.09 1.03
N SER A 83 -9.85 -16.40 2.02
CA SER A 83 -8.38 -16.26 1.96
C SER A 83 -7.71 -16.92 0.75
N ARG A 84 -8.25 -18.02 0.21
CA ARG A 84 -7.68 -18.66 -1.00
C ARG A 84 -7.81 -17.82 -2.27
N GLN A 85 -8.77 -16.89 -2.34
CA GLN A 85 -8.89 -15.95 -3.46
C GLN A 85 -7.83 -14.87 -3.34
N VAL A 86 -7.67 -14.29 -2.13
CA VAL A 86 -6.60 -13.34 -1.79
C VAL A 86 -5.22 -13.94 -2.10
N ALA A 87 -4.96 -15.16 -1.66
CA ALA A 87 -3.71 -15.87 -1.90
C ALA A 87 -3.38 -16.07 -3.40
N ARG A 88 -4.41 -16.24 -4.24
CA ARG A 88 -4.23 -16.37 -5.70
C ARG A 88 -3.95 -15.03 -6.37
N LEU A 89 -4.54 -13.94 -5.88
CA LEU A 89 -4.23 -12.58 -6.38
C LEU A 89 -2.76 -12.22 -6.15
N LEU A 90 -2.21 -12.68 -5.03
CA LEU A 90 -0.84 -12.39 -4.60
C LEU A 90 0.23 -13.40 -5.03
N ASP A 91 -0.15 -14.52 -5.63
CA ASP A 91 0.69 -15.72 -5.75
C ASP A 91 1.42 -16.10 -4.43
N ARG A 92 0.80 -15.79 -3.27
CA ARG A 92 1.37 -15.96 -1.93
C ARG A 92 0.44 -16.77 -1.04
N ARG A 93 1.01 -17.72 -0.28
CA ARG A 93 0.25 -18.54 0.66
C ARG A 93 0.17 -17.87 2.02
N GLY A 94 -0.98 -17.98 2.70
CA GLY A 94 -1.14 -17.61 4.11
C GLY A 94 -1.43 -16.13 4.39
N VAL A 95 -1.79 -15.35 3.37
CA VAL A 95 -2.18 -13.95 3.52
C VAL A 95 -3.70 -13.87 3.77
N ALA A 96 -4.11 -13.28 4.91
CA ALA A 96 -5.52 -13.06 5.27
C ALA A 96 -6.09 -11.76 4.67
N GLY A 97 -5.22 -10.83 4.32
CA GLY A 97 -5.51 -9.56 3.69
C GLY A 97 -4.20 -8.80 3.53
N PHE A 98 -4.21 -7.74 2.74
CA PHE A 98 -3.05 -6.87 2.59
C PHE A 98 -3.47 -5.46 2.23
N TYR A 99 -2.57 -4.53 2.47
CA TYR A 99 -2.71 -3.11 2.16
C TYR A 99 -1.50 -2.66 1.37
N SER A 100 -1.73 -1.93 0.29
CA SER A 100 -0.68 -1.51 -0.64
C SER A 100 -0.74 -0.01 -0.89
N PRO A 101 0.18 0.77 -0.29
CA PRO A 101 0.34 2.20 -0.56
C PRO A 101 1.23 2.43 -1.78
N GLU A 102 0.65 2.33 -2.98
CA GLU A 102 1.37 2.54 -4.25
C GLU A 102 1.21 3.97 -4.79
N ALA A 103 2.16 4.40 -5.63
CA ALA A 103 2.05 5.66 -6.36
C ALA A 103 0.81 5.72 -7.27
N GLU A 104 0.40 4.56 -7.81
CA GLU A 104 -0.77 4.39 -8.67
C GLU A 104 -2.11 4.49 -7.92
N GLY A 105 -2.08 4.48 -6.59
CA GLY A 105 -3.25 4.55 -5.72
C GLY A 105 -3.09 3.61 -4.52
N THR A 106 -3.72 3.94 -3.40
CA THR A 106 -3.73 3.04 -2.23
C THR A 106 -4.92 2.09 -2.32
N TYR A 107 -4.70 0.81 -2.03
CA TYR A 107 -5.79 -0.16 -1.94
C TYR A 107 -5.55 -1.22 -0.87
N ALA A 108 -6.62 -1.88 -0.44
CA ALA A 108 -6.54 -3.06 0.40
C ALA A 108 -7.34 -4.22 -0.19
N VAL A 109 -6.94 -5.44 0.16
CA VAL A 109 -7.70 -6.66 -0.15
C VAL A 109 -7.97 -7.38 1.16
N ALA A 110 -9.24 -7.70 1.39
CA ALA A 110 -9.70 -8.42 2.58
C ALA A 110 -10.56 -9.62 2.17
N HIS A 111 -10.99 -10.44 3.13
CA HIS A 111 -11.94 -11.51 2.87
C HIS A 111 -12.99 -11.67 3.96
N ARG A 112 -14.17 -12.18 3.56
CA ARG A 112 -15.33 -12.44 4.44
C ARG A 112 -15.17 -13.64 5.37
N GLY A 113 -14.27 -14.57 5.04
CA GLY A 113 -14.08 -15.79 5.85
C GLY A 113 -13.61 -15.50 7.28
N ARG A 114 -14.31 -16.05 8.29
CA ARG A 114 -13.79 -16.11 9.66
C ARG A 114 -12.59 -17.05 9.73
N ALA A 115 -11.50 -16.58 10.30
CA ALA A 115 -10.32 -17.41 10.54
C ALA A 115 -10.57 -18.44 11.64
N GLY A 116 -9.83 -19.55 11.60
CA GLY A 116 -9.71 -20.44 12.75
C GLY A 116 -8.77 -19.84 13.81
N MET A 117 -8.74 -20.45 15.00
CA MET A 117 -7.98 -20.05 16.21
C MET A 117 -6.45 -19.83 16.03
N ARG A 118 -5.90 -20.01 14.82
CA ARG A 118 -4.46 -19.89 14.49
C ARG A 118 -4.14 -18.84 13.42
N SER A 119 -5.14 -18.15 12.87
CA SER A 119 -4.94 -17.09 11.86
C SER A 119 -5.75 -15.86 12.26
N LEU A 120 -5.25 -14.67 11.90
CA LEU A 120 -6.07 -13.45 11.86
C LEU A 120 -7.26 -13.71 10.93
N ASP A 121 -8.47 -13.30 11.32
CA ASP A 121 -9.55 -13.18 10.34
C ASP A 121 -9.28 -11.99 9.41
N GLY A 122 -9.92 -12.00 8.23
CA GLY A 122 -9.66 -10.98 7.21
C GLY A 122 -9.99 -9.56 7.68
N GLN A 123 -10.93 -9.44 8.63
CA GLN A 123 -11.34 -8.17 9.23
C GLN A 123 -10.29 -7.62 10.19
N THR A 124 -9.79 -8.43 11.14
CA THR A 124 -8.73 -8.02 12.07
C THR A 124 -7.49 -7.59 11.30
N ALA A 125 -7.11 -8.33 10.24
CA ALA A 125 -6.01 -7.93 9.36
C ALA A 125 -6.27 -6.58 8.69
N LEU A 126 -7.48 -6.35 8.15
CA LEU A 126 -7.82 -5.07 7.55
C LEU A 126 -7.80 -3.93 8.56
N PHE A 127 -8.35 -4.11 9.76
CA PHE A 127 -8.34 -3.08 10.80
C PHE A 127 -6.91 -2.73 11.23
N HIS A 128 -6.02 -3.73 11.31
CA HIS A 128 -4.60 -3.51 11.57
C HIS A 128 -3.97 -2.62 10.48
N GLU A 129 -4.14 -2.98 9.21
CA GLU A 129 -3.60 -2.19 8.09
C GLU A 129 -4.24 -0.80 7.99
N TYR A 130 -5.54 -0.69 8.28
CA TYR A 130 -6.22 0.60 8.29
C TYR A 130 -5.74 1.50 9.43
N ALA A 131 -5.42 0.94 10.60
CA ALA A 131 -4.80 1.71 11.67
C ALA A 131 -3.45 2.30 11.23
N HIS A 132 -2.63 1.54 10.48
CA HIS A 132 -1.41 2.08 9.86
C HIS A 132 -1.73 3.22 8.88
N HIS A 133 -2.70 3.02 7.97
CA HIS A 133 -3.16 4.07 7.05
C HIS A 133 -3.56 5.35 7.79
N PHE A 134 -4.40 5.22 8.82
CA PHE A 134 -4.87 6.32 9.65
C PHE A 134 -3.69 7.04 10.29
N MET A 135 -2.72 6.29 10.83
CA MET A 135 -1.53 6.87 11.45
C MET A 135 -0.68 7.68 10.46
N TYR A 136 -0.49 7.18 9.23
CA TYR A 136 0.21 7.91 8.17
C TYR A 136 -0.51 9.20 7.74
N ASN A 137 -1.85 9.21 7.78
CA ASN A 137 -2.67 10.33 7.31
C ASN A 137 -2.92 11.41 8.36
N GLU A 138 -3.02 11.02 9.62
CA GLU A 138 -3.44 11.91 10.70
C GLU A 138 -2.29 12.39 11.57
N PHE A 139 -1.11 11.78 11.49
CA PHE A 139 0.03 12.14 12.33
C PHE A 139 1.23 12.61 11.50
N SER A 140 1.73 13.79 11.87
CA SER A 140 2.96 14.38 11.32
C SER A 140 4.19 14.12 12.20
N LEU A 141 4.03 13.39 13.30
CA LEU A 141 5.07 13.14 14.29
C LEU A 141 5.73 11.77 14.05
N PRO A 142 7.03 11.61 14.37
CA PRO A 142 7.71 10.33 14.30
C PRO A 142 7.21 9.41 15.42
N ILE A 143 6.08 8.74 15.20
CA ILE A 143 5.55 7.76 16.14
C ILE A 143 6.50 6.56 16.16
N PRO A 144 7.01 6.16 17.35
CA PRO A 144 7.90 5.01 17.47
C PRO A 144 7.27 3.73 16.97
N ALA A 145 8.10 2.85 16.40
CA ALA A 145 7.66 1.60 15.80
C ALA A 145 6.78 0.76 16.75
N TRP A 146 7.18 0.62 18.01
CA TRP A 146 6.43 -0.20 18.97
C TRP A 146 5.02 0.32 19.21
N LEU A 147 4.83 1.64 19.19
CA LEU A 147 3.53 2.22 19.44
C LEU A 147 2.67 2.11 18.19
N ARG A 148 3.23 2.33 17.00
CA ARG A 148 2.51 2.17 15.74
C ARG A 148 1.99 0.74 15.57
N GLU A 149 2.86 -0.26 15.75
CA GLU A 149 2.45 -1.66 15.68
C GLU A 149 1.54 -2.07 16.82
N GLY A 150 1.90 -1.70 18.05
CA GLY A 150 1.14 -2.07 19.22
C GLY A 150 -0.27 -1.49 19.22
N PHE A 151 -0.43 -0.28 18.67
CA PHE A 151 -1.72 0.37 18.52
C PHE A 151 -2.57 -0.27 17.41
N ALA A 152 -1.96 -0.57 16.26
CA ALA A 152 -2.62 -1.28 15.18
C ALA A 152 -3.12 -2.66 15.65
N GLU A 153 -2.30 -3.43 16.36
CA GLU A 153 -2.70 -4.70 16.98
C GLU A 153 -3.78 -4.54 18.06
N PHE A 154 -3.68 -3.50 18.89
CA PHE A 154 -4.60 -3.29 20.01
C PHE A 154 -6.03 -3.00 19.53
N LEU A 155 -6.17 -2.10 18.56
CA LEU A 155 -7.48 -1.74 18.02
C LEU A 155 -7.99 -2.67 16.93
N ALA A 156 -7.11 -3.42 16.25
CA ALA A 156 -7.55 -4.40 15.26
C ALA A 156 -8.53 -5.44 15.81
N THR A 157 -8.48 -5.68 17.12
CA THR A 157 -9.36 -6.63 17.83
C THR A 157 -10.70 -6.04 18.26
N THR A 158 -11.03 -4.84 17.79
CA THR A 158 -12.28 -4.17 18.14
C THR A 158 -13.47 -4.93 17.58
N GLU A 159 -14.51 -5.08 18.40
CA GLU A 159 -15.81 -5.58 17.97
C GLU A 159 -16.89 -4.57 18.37
N PHE A 160 -17.86 -4.37 17.48
CA PHE A 160 -19.00 -3.49 17.67
C PHE A 160 -20.27 -4.32 17.88
N ASP A 161 -21.00 -4.03 18.96
CA ASP A 161 -22.24 -4.72 19.31
C ASP A 161 -23.47 -3.91 18.87
N ASP A 162 -24.59 -4.59 18.61
CA ASP A 162 -25.85 -3.97 18.14
C ASP A 162 -26.44 -2.93 19.13
N ASP A 163 -26.06 -2.99 20.40
CA ASP A 163 -26.50 -2.05 21.43
C ASP A 163 -25.65 -0.76 21.47
N GLY A 164 -24.70 -0.62 20.55
CA GLY A 164 -23.77 0.51 20.45
C GLY A 164 -22.59 0.42 21.41
N SER A 165 -22.46 -0.67 22.18
CA SER A 165 -21.23 -0.95 22.91
C SER A 165 -20.15 -1.44 21.97
N TRP A 166 -18.89 -1.22 22.37
CA TRP A 166 -17.75 -1.66 21.62
C TRP A 166 -16.67 -2.20 22.56
N THR A 167 -16.05 -3.28 22.12
CA THR A 167 -15.01 -3.98 22.88
C THR A 167 -13.65 -3.70 22.25
N TYR A 168 -12.62 -3.47 23.06
CA TYR A 168 -11.26 -3.22 22.57
C TYR A 168 -10.20 -3.86 23.48
N GLY A 169 -9.00 -4.04 22.93
CA GLY A 169 -7.88 -4.65 23.65
C GLY A 169 -8.06 -6.14 23.92
N LYS A 170 -8.83 -6.86 23.08
CA LYS A 170 -8.91 -8.31 23.23
C LYS A 170 -7.52 -8.92 23.08
N PRO A 171 -7.24 -10.06 23.75
CA PRO A 171 -5.98 -10.74 23.57
C PRO A 171 -5.80 -11.05 22.08
N ALA A 172 -4.69 -10.58 21.49
CA ALA A 172 -4.28 -10.94 20.15
C ALA A 172 -3.91 -12.44 20.16
N SER A 173 -4.91 -13.32 20.11
CA SER A 173 -4.75 -14.76 20.40
C SER A 173 -3.77 -15.46 19.45
N HIS A 174 -3.63 -14.92 18.23
CA HIS A 174 -2.63 -15.30 17.24
C HIS A 174 -1.19 -15.00 17.71
N ARG A 175 -0.98 -13.97 18.55
CA ARG A 175 0.30 -13.58 19.19
C ARG A 175 0.59 -14.33 20.49
N GLY A 176 -0.38 -15.02 21.08
CA GLY A 176 -0.20 -15.74 22.34
C GLY A 176 0.88 -16.83 22.29
N ILE A 177 1.16 -17.41 21.12
CA ILE A 177 2.29 -18.34 20.91
C ILE A 177 3.62 -17.59 20.87
N GLU A 178 3.64 -16.36 20.34
CA GLU A 178 4.84 -15.53 20.21
C GLU A 178 5.28 -15.01 21.59
N LEU A 179 4.35 -14.46 22.37
CA LEU A 179 4.58 -14.04 23.76
C LEU A 179 5.08 -15.19 24.64
N ARG A 180 4.59 -16.42 24.45
CA ARG A 180 5.06 -17.62 25.18
C ARG A 180 6.41 -18.18 24.70
N ARG A 181 6.87 -17.80 23.50
CA ARG A 181 8.09 -18.34 22.86
C ARG A 181 9.27 -17.36 22.89
N PHE A 182 9.01 -16.07 23.03
CA PHE A 182 9.98 -14.99 23.07
C PHE A 182 9.92 -14.30 24.44
N ASP A 183 10.49 -14.96 25.46
CA ASP A 183 10.39 -14.66 26.90
C ASP A 183 11.20 -13.43 27.37
N ASP A 184 11.67 -12.58 26.46
CA ASP A 184 12.45 -11.39 26.79
C ASP A 184 11.93 -10.18 25.98
N PRO A 185 11.25 -9.21 26.62
CA PRO A 185 10.70 -8.00 25.99
C PRO A 185 11.79 -7.06 25.49
N GLN A 186 13.00 -7.10 26.07
CA GLN A 186 14.10 -6.20 25.75
C GLN A 186 13.63 -4.75 25.61
N ILE A 187 13.11 -4.17 26.70
CA ILE A 187 12.32 -2.93 26.65
C ILE A 187 13.06 -1.78 25.97
N GLU A 188 14.37 -1.64 26.19
CA GLU A 188 15.18 -0.61 25.53
C GLU A 188 15.19 -0.80 24.02
N ARG A 189 15.31 -2.05 23.57
CA ARG A 189 15.27 -2.38 22.15
C ARG A 189 13.87 -2.18 21.56
N LEU A 190 12.82 -2.57 22.27
CA LEU A 190 11.43 -2.33 21.86
C LEU A 190 11.19 -0.83 21.63
N LEU A 191 11.64 0.01 22.58
CA LEU A 191 11.49 1.46 22.53
C LEU A 191 12.39 2.16 21.50
N SER A 192 13.49 1.52 21.08
CA SER A 192 14.49 2.11 20.16
C SER A 192 14.54 1.45 18.77
N TRP A 193 13.60 0.55 18.45
CA TRP A 193 13.57 -0.14 17.16
C TRP A 193 13.34 0.80 15.97
N PRO A 194 14.04 0.60 14.84
CA PRO A 194 15.05 -0.44 14.55
C PRO A 194 16.47 -0.06 14.99
N SER A 195 17.24 -1.00 15.56
CA SER A 195 18.65 -0.79 15.91
C SER A 195 19.60 -1.27 14.80
N LYS A 196 20.75 -0.61 14.64
CA LYS A 196 21.79 -0.91 13.64
C LYS A 196 22.44 -2.31 13.80
N THR A 197 22.10 -3.08 14.85
CA THR A 197 22.77 -4.33 15.23
C THR A 197 21.88 -5.58 15.16
N ASP A 198 20.67 -5.52 14.61
CA ASP A 198 19.69 -6.61 14.71
C ASP A 198 19.75 -7.68 13.59
N ASP A 199 19.69 -8.97 13.97
CA ASP A 199 19.48 -10.10 13.06
C ASP A 199 17.98 -10.26 12.71
N ARG A 200 17.58 -9.66 11.59
CA ARG A 200 16.18 -9.36 11.23
C ARG A 200 15.16 -10.52 11.29
N LYS A 201 15.53 -11.78 11.07
CA LYS A 201 14.54 -12.86 10.85
C LYS A 201 14.02 -13.55 12.13
N LYS A 202 14.69 -13.42 13.29
CA LYS A 202 14.26 -14.09 14.55
C LYS A 202 13.53 -13.17 15.53
N ILE A 203 13.44 -11.88 15.22
CA ILE A 203 13.21 -10.82 16.20
C ILE A 203 11.86 -10.11 16.03
N ILE A 204 11.31 -10.13 14.81
CA ILE A 204 10.09 -9.41 14.43
C ILE A 204 8.82 -9.96 15.12
N ALA A 205 8.70 -11.28 15.31
CA ALA A 205 7.51 -11.85 15.96
C ALA A 205 7.41 -11.47 17.46
N GLY A 206 8.53 -11.49 18.19
CA GLY A 206 8.58 -10.99 19.56
C GLY A 206 8.26 -9.49 19.64
N PHE A 207 8.73 -8.71 18.67
CA PHE A 207 8.48 -7.27 18.61
C PHE A 207 6.98 -6.93 18.57
N TYR A 208 6.18 -7.56 17.70
CA TYR A 208 4.73 -7.31 17.64
C TYR A 208 4.01 -7.67 18.94
N GLY A 209 4.27 -8.86 19.47
CA GLY A 209 3.66 -9.31 20.72
C GLY A 209 3.95 -8.36 21.88
N TRP A 210 5.21 -7.95 22.04
CA TRP A 210 5.61 -7.01 23.10
C TRP A 210 5.16 -5.56 22.85
N SER A 211 5.05 -5.14 21.59
CA SER A 211 4.49 -3.84 21.20
C SER A 211 3.01 -3.73 21.58
N TRP A 212 2.23 -4.77 21.25
CA TRP A 212 0.83 -4.89 21.67
C TRP A 212 0.73 -4.92 23.20
N ALA A 213 1.56 -5.73 23.88
CA ALA A 213 1.52 -5.85 25.34
C ALA A 213 1.84 -4.52 26.06
N LEU A 214 2.83 -3.77 25.57
CA LEU A 214 3.19 -2.47 26.13
C LEU A 214 2.07 -1.46 25.90
N THR A 215 1.51 -1.43 24.69
CA THR A 215 0.38 -0.56 24.34
C THR A 215 -0.83 -0.86 25.20
N HIS A 216 -1.20 -2.14 25.29
CA HIS A 216 -2.29 -2.61 26.11
C HIS A 216 -2.08 -2.21 27.58
N MET A 217 -0.93 -2.53 28.18
CA MET A 217 -0.63 -2.18 29.57
C MET A 217 -0.81 -0.67 29.82
N LEU A 218 -0.27 0.18 28.94
CA LEU A 218 -0.31 1.63 29.11
C LEU A 218 -1.70 2.24 28.90
N TYR A 219 -2.55 1.66 28.05
CA TYR A 219 -3.93 2.12 27.88
C TYR A 219 -4.88 1.55 28.94
N THR A 220 -4.58 0.39 29.51
CA THR A 220 -5.37 -0.19 30.62
C THR A 220 -4.92 0.26 32.01
N ASP A 221 -3.77 0.93 32.12
CA ASP A 221 -3.33 1.56 33.36
C ASP A 221 -4.30 2.71 33.76
N PRO A 222 -4.35 3.10 35.05
CA PRO A 222 -5.32 4.11 35.54
C PRO A 222 -5.24 5.48 34.85
N ASP A 223 -4.10 5.80 34.22
CA ASP A 223 -3.90 7.04 33.48
C ASP A 223 -4.35 6.97 32.02
N GLN A 224 -4.91 5.84 31.57
CA GLN A 224 -5.60 5.67 30.28
C GLN A 224 -4.82 6.21 29.08
N GLY A 225 -3.52 5.90 29.01
CA GLY A 225 -2.64 6.35 27.92
C GLY A 225 -2.11 7.78 28.03
N ALA A 226 -2.32 8.50 29.14
CA ALA A 226 -1.75 9.83 29.34
C ALA A 226 -0.22 9.83 29.25
N ARG A 227 0.45 8.78 29.75
CA ARG A 227 1.91 8.60 29.56
C ARG A 227 2.31 8.38 28.10
N ILE A 228 1.50 7.70 27.28
CA ILE A 228 1.79 7.59 25.84
C ILE A 228 1.79 8.98 25.20
N THR A 229 0.78 9.79 25.52
CA THR A 229 0.68 11.18 25.02
C THR A 229 1.91 11.99 25.43
N ALA A 230 2.29 11.95 26.71
CA ALA A 230 3.46 12.65 27.22
C ALA A 230 4.77 12.18 26.57
N TYR A 231 4.88 10.89 26.23
CA TYR A 231 6.05 10.36 25.51
C TYR A 231 6.12 10.92 24.09
N ILE A 232 5.02 10.88 23.33
CA ILE A 232 4.94 11.43 21.97
C ILE A 232 5.27 12.93 21.97
N ASP A 233 4.74 13.71 22.93
CA ASP A 233 5.00 15.16 23.02
C ASP A 233 6.49 15.48 23.19
N ARG A 234 7.24 14.64 23.90
CA ARG A 234 8.70 14.80 24.09
C ARG A 234 9.47 14.47 22.83
N LEU A 235 9.07 13.42 22.12
CA LEU A 235 9.65 13.09 20.81
C LEU A 235 9.37 14.20 19.79
N ALA A 236 8.16 14.78 19.82
CA ALA A 236 7.81 15.94 19.00
C ALA A 236 8.68 17.16 19.32
N ALA A 237 9.13 17.31 20.57
CA ALA A 237 10.08 18.32 21.02
C ALA A 237 11.55 18.00 20.65
N GLY A 238 11.82 16.86 19.99
CA GLY A 238 13.15 16.45 19.56
C GLY A 238 13.97 15.71 20.63
N GLU A 239 13.36 15.27 21.73
CA GLU A 239 14.04 14.36 22.67
C GLU A 239 14.32 13.00 22.03
N GLN A 240 15.40 12.34 22.44
CA GLN A 240 15.75 10.99 21.96
C GLN A 240 14.82 9.93 22.57
N LEU A 241 14.62 8.81 21.86
CA LEU A 241 13.66 7.74 22.21
C LEU A 241 13.78 7.23 23.65
N LEU A 242 14.98 6.85 24.10
CA LEU A 242 15.19 6.28 25.43
C LEU A 242 15.16 7.33 26.56
N PRO A 243 15.84 8.48 26.46
CA PRO A 243 15.72 9.53 27.48
C PRO A 243 14.28 10.02 27.69
N ALA A 244 13.51 10.19 26.60
CA ALA A 244 12.10 10.55 26.70
C ALA A 244 11.29 9.45 27.40
N ALA A 245 11.59 8.17 27.14
CA ALA A 245 10.94 7.03 27.76
C ALA A 245 11.24 6.94 29.26
N GLU A 246 12.51 7.06 29.67
CA GLU A 246 12.91 7.08 31.08
C GLU A 246 12.20 8.19 31.85
N ALA A 247 12.07 9.36 31.22
CA ALA A 247 11.51 10.51 31.88
C ALA A 247 9.96 10.49 31.96
N VAL A 248 9.28 9.59 31.24
CA VAL A 248 7.81 9.43 31.26
C VAL A 248 7.38 8.14 31.94
N PHE A 249 8.06 7.03 31.66
CA PHE A 249 7.75 5.70 32.18
C PHE A 249 8.55 5.34 33.43
N GLY A 250 9.61 6.09 33.74
CA GLY A 250 10.51 5.85 34.86
C GLY A 250 11.65 4.88 34.50
N ASP A 251 12.18 4.21 35.51
CA ASP A 251 13.22 3.19 35.34
C ASP A 251 12.79 2.10 34.35
N LEU A 252 13.54 1.93 33.26
CA LEU A 252 13.16 1.03 32.17
C LEU A 252 13.17 -0.43 32.61
N GLN A 253 14.08 -0.84 33.49
CA GLN A 253 14.07 -2.20 34.04
C GLN A 253 12.80 -2.45 34.89
N ALA A 254 12.33 -1.46 35.64
CA ALA A 254 11.06 -1.54 36.36
C ALA A 254 9.86 -1.59 35.40
N LEU A 255 9.89 -0.85 34.28
CA LEU A 255 8.88 -0.92 33.22
C LEU A 255 8.83 -2.32 32.60
N GLU A 256 9.98 -2.90 32.27
CA GLU A 256 10.12 -4.25 31.73
C GLU A 256 9.50 -5.30 32.67
N ASN A 257 9.84 -5.23 33.96
CA ASN A 257 9.30 -6.11 34.97
C ASN A 257 7.77 -5.96 35.13
N ARG A 258 7.23 -4.76 34.94
CA ARG A 258 5.78 -4.53 34.93
C ARG A 258 5.13 -5.17 33.70
N LEU A 259 5.74 -5.00 32.53
CA LEU A 259 5.27 -5.55 31.26
C LEU A 259 5.21 -7.09 31.31
N HIS A 260 6.25 -7.74 31.86
CA HIS A 260 6.22 -9.18 32.12
C HIS A 260 5.03 -9.60 32.99
N ARG A 261 4.84 -8.93 34.14
CA ARG A 261 3.71 -9.24 35.03
C ARG A 261 2.36 -8.99 34.40
N HIS A 262 2.26 -8.06 33.45
CA HIS A 262 1.04 -7.78 32.70
C HIS A 262 0.67 -8.96 31.80
N VAL A 263 1.63 -9.48 31.04
CA VAL A 263 1.39 -10.62 30.13
C VAL A 263 1.25 -11.97 30.83
N ASP A 264 1.79 -12.12 32.05
CA ASP A 264 1.64 -13.32 32.87
C ASP A 264 0.24 -13.48 33.49
N ARG A 265 -0.54 -12.40 33.52
CA ARG A 265 -1.91 -12.40 34.05
C ARG A 265 -2.92 -12.73 32.95
N GLU A 266 -4.14 -13.03 33.37
CA GLU A 266 -5.26 -13.06 32.45
C GLU A 266 -5.44 -11.66 31.85
N ILE A 267 -5.33 -11.57 30.53
CA ILE A 267 -5.50 -10.32 29.80
C ILE A 267 -6.99 -9.99 29.78
N GLU A 268 -7.35 -8.92 30.48
CA GLU A 268 -8.68 -8.33 30.45
C GLU A 268 -8.83 -7.46 29.21
N PHE A 269 -10.04 -7.40 28.65
CA PHE A 269 -10.42 -6.46 27.60
C PHE A 269 -11.45 -5.47 28.16
N ALA A 270 -11.54 -4.31 27.53
CA ALA A 270 -12.45 -3.27 27.97
C ALA A 270 -13.69 -3.21 27.07
N VAL A 271 -14.84 -2.97 27.67
CA VAL A 271 -16.10 -2.66 26.99
C VAL A 271 -16.43 -1.21 27.28
N SER A 272 -16.70 -0.43 26.24
CA SER A 272 -17.12 0.96 26.34
C SER A 272 -18.49 1.14 25.74
N THR A 273 -19.26 2.05 26.33
CA THR A 273 -20.53 2.54 25.79
C THR A 273 -20.45 4.04 25.48
N GLU A 274 -19.23 4.59 25.43
CA GLU A 274 -19.05 6.00 25.12
C GLU A 274 -19.38 6.22 23.64
N PRO A 275 -20.35 7.09 23.33
CA PRO A 275 -20.78 7.30 21.96
C PRO A 275 -19.74 8.10 21.18
N PHE A 276 -19.55 7.74 19.92
CA PHE A 276 -18.74 8.49 18.96
C PHE A 276 -19.49 8.68 17.64
N SER A 277 -19.10 9.70 16.88
CA SER A 277 -19.70 10.00 15.59
C SER A 277 -19.08 9.13 14.50
N TRP A 278 -19.94 8.54 13.66
CA TRP A 278 -19.58 7.82 12.44
C TRP A 278 -20.77 7.88 11.46
N SER A 279 -20.56 7.54 10.19
CA SER A 279 -21.59 7.59 9.15
C SER A 279 -22.10 6.19 8.79
N ASP A 280 -23.42 5.97 8.80
CA ASP A 280 -24.04 4.71 8.37
C ASP A 280 -24.51 4.74 6.91
N GLU A 281 -24.22 5.84 6.20
CA GLU A 281 -24.55 6.05 4.79
C GLU A 281 -23.65 5.19 3.90
N VAL A 282 -24.27 4.31 3.12
CA VAL A 282 -23.60 3.45 2.14
C VAL A 282 -24.35 3.53 0.82
N ASP A 283 -23.72 4.08 -0.22
CA ASP A 283 -24.26 4.05 -1.58
C ASP A 283 -23.80 2.77 -2.30
N VAL A 284 -24.75 1.91 -2.67
CA VAL A 284 -24.43 0.62 -3.31
C VAL A 284 -24.93 0.56 -4.74
N SER A 285 -24.06 0.10 -5.63
CA SER A 285 -24.34 -0.12 -7.04
C SER A 285 -23.74 -1.45 -7.50
N GLU A 286 -24.33 -2.04 -8.54
CA GLU A 286 -23.77 -3.20 -9.23
C GLU A 286 -23.06 -2.75 -10.51
N LEU A 287 -21.85 -3.27 -10.75
CA LEU A 287 -21.06 -2.96 -11.93
C LEU A 287 -21.51 -3.80 -13.12
N GLY A 288 -21.47 -3.21 -14.32
CA GLY A 288 -21.67 -3.97 -15.55
C GLY A 288 -20.60 -5.04 -15.77
N ALA A 289 -20.84 -5.97 -16.69
CA ALA A 289 -19.92 -7.08 -16.98
C ALA A 289 -18.51 -6.59 -17.36
N ASP A 290 -18.40 -5.61 -18.25
CA ASP A 290 -17.11 -5.09 -18.69
C ASP A 290 -16.39 -4.31 -17.57
N GLN A 291 -17.14 -3.57 -16.74
CA GLN A 291 -16.58 -2.85 -15.60
C GLN A 291 -16.04 -3.83 -14.55
N SER A 292 -16.81 -4.88 -14.25
CA SER A 292 -16.40 -5.98 -13.37
C SER A 292 -15.13 -6.67 -13.88
N ARG A 293 -15.07 -6.96 -15.18
CA ARG A 293 -13.90 -7.58 -15.81
C ARG A 293 -12.67 -6.67 -15.77
N MET A 294 -12.84 -5.39 -16.07
CA MET A 294 -11.76 -4.41 -15.99
C MET A 294 -11.21 -4.28 -14.56
N LEU A 295 -12.10 -4.23 -13.56
CA LEU A 295 -11.74 -4.18 -12.15
C LEU A 295 -10.90 -5.40 -11.74
N GLU A 296 -11.34 -6.61 -12.11
CA GLU A 296 -10.61 -7.85 -11.84
C GLU A 296 -9.21 -7.85 -12.47
N LEU A 297 -9.10 -7.46 -13.74
CA LEU A 297 -7.81 -7.43 -14.45
C LEU A 297 -6.84 -6.41 -13.86
N ARG A 298 -7.33 -5.23 -13.48
CA ARG A 298 -6.53 -4.23 -12.78
C ARG A 298 -6.06 -4.75 -11.42
N LEU A 299 -6.96 -5.36 -10.64
CA LEU A 299 -6.60 -5.94 -9.34
C LEU A 299 -5.55 -7.04 -9.49
N ARG A 300 -5.67 -7.92 -10.49
CA ARG A 300 -4.69 -8.99 -10.75
C ARG A 300 -3.33 -8.43 -11.17
N ARG A 301 -3.29 -7.37 -11.99
CA ARG A 301 -2.03 -6.71 -12.39
C ARG A 301 -1.31 -6.14 -11.17
N ARG A 302 -2.05 -5.42 -10.32
CA ARG A 302 -1.51 -4.76 -9.12
C ARG A 302 -1.18 -5.73 -8.00
N GLY A 303 -1.97 -6.80 -7.87
CA GLY A 303 -1.85 -7.77 -6.79
C GLY A 303 -0.65 -8.70 -6.88
N GLY A 304 0.12 -8.69 -7.97
CA GLY A 304 1.29 -9.57 -8.11
C GLY A 304 0.97 -10.97 -8.64
N GLY A 305 -0.18 -11.14 -9.32
CA GLY A 305 -0.44 -12.33 -10.11
C GLY A 305 0.55 -12.48 -11.27
N ASP A 306 0.45 -13.60 -12.00
CA ASP A 306 1.23 -13.80 -13.22
C ASP A 306 0.91 -12.69 -14.23
N LEU A 307 1.85 -11.74 -14.36
CA LEU A 307 1.66 -10.53 -15.14
C LEU A 307 1.52 -10.84 -16.64
N ALA A 308 2.16 -11.91 -17.13
CA ALA A 308 2.04 -12.33 -18.52
C ALA A 308 0.63 -12.89 -18.79
N ASP A 309 0.08 -13.68 -17.86
CA ASP A 309 -1.31 -14.16 -17.96
C ASP A 309 -2.32 -13.00 -17.91
N VAL A 310 -2.11 -12.04 -17.02
CA VAL A 310 -2.96 -10.83 -16.93
C VAL A 310 -2.87 -10.00 -18.19
N ARG A 311 -1.68 -9.83 -18.75
CA ARG A 311 -1.46 -9.17 -20.04
C ARG A 311 -2.26 -9.89 -21.14
N ASP A 312 -2.12 -11.19 -21.28
CA ASP A 312 -2.80 -11.96 -22.31
C ASP A 312 -4.33 -11.87 -22.18
N ASP A 313 -4.86 -11.83 -20.96
CA ASP A 313 -6.26 -11.54 -20.68
C ASP A 313 -6.67 -10.12 -21.08
N LEU A 314 -5.83 -9.11 -20.81
CA LEU A 314 -6.06 -7.71 -21.20
C LEU A 314 -6.06 -7.54 -22.72
N VAL A 315 -5.19 -8.24 -23.45
CA VAL A 315 -5.20 -8.25 -24.93
C VAL A 315 -6.55 -8.75 -25.43
N ARG A 316 -6.98 -9.93 -24.95
CA ARG A 316 -8.29 -10.50 -25.34
C ARG A 316 -9.45 -9.58 -24.99
N PHE A 317 -9.39 -8.92 -23.84
CA PHE A 317 -10.44 -8.01 -23.38
C PHE A 317 -10.47 -6.72 -24.20
N ALA A 318 -9.33 -6.11 -24.49
CA ALA A 318 -9.24 -4.87 -25.28
C ALA A 318 -9.66 -5.04 -26.74
N GLU A 319 -9.61 -6.26 -27.28
CA GLU A 319 -10.09 -6.60 -28.63
C GLU A 319 -11.63 -6.71 -28.74
N GLN A 320 -12.35 -6.75 -27.61
CA GLN A 320 -13.81 -6.79 -27.59
C GLN A 320 -14.43 -5.43 -27.95
N ASP A 321 -15.65 -5.45 -28.49
CA ASP A 321 -16.40 -4.22 -28.76
C ASP A 321 -17.03 -3.67 -27.47
N GLY A 322 -16.82 -2.38 -27.17
CA GLY A 322 -17.53 -1.67 -26.08
C GLY A 322 -16.64 -1.02 -25.02
N VAL A 323 -15.46 -1.57 -24.73
CA VAL A 323 -14.53 -1.01 -23.72
C VAL A 323 -13.11 -0.97 -24.27
N LYS A 324 -12.76 0.14 -24.92
CA LYS A 324 -11.49 0.23 -25.66
C LYS A 324 -10.42 1.03 -24.92
N ALA A 325 -10.72 2.24 -24.43
CA ALA A 325 -9.68 3.12 -23.88
C ALA A 325 -9.08 2.60 -22.56
N ASP A 326 -9.92 2.25 -21.57
CA ASP A 326 -9.47 1.74 -20.27
C ASP A 326 -8.69 0.43 -20.39
N ALA A 327 -9.19 -0.50 -21.19
CA ALA A 327 -8.54 -1.80 -21.40
C ALA A 327 -7.17 -1.63 -22.08
N TYR A 328 -7.05 -0.78 -23.10
CA TYR A 328 -5.77 -0.46 -23.72
C TYR A 328 -4.83 0.31 -22.78
N ALA A 329 -5.35 1.20 -21.93
CA ALA A 329 -4.55 1.92 -20.95
C ALA A 329 -3.98 0.97 -19.88
N GLU A 330 -4.78 0.01 -19.40
CA GLU A 330 -4.32 -1.03 -18.48
C GLU A 330 -3.34 -1.99 -19.14
N LEU A 331 -3.59 -2.38 -20.39
CA LEU A 331 -2.65 -3.19 -21.18
C LEU A 331 -1.30 -2.48 -21.30
N ALA A 332 -1.29 -1.18 -21.61
CA ALA A 332 -0.06 -0.39 -21.66
C ALA A 332 0.73 -0.43 -20.34
N MET A 333 0.04 -0.38 -19.20
CA MET A 333 0.67 -0.49 -17.88
C MET A 333 1.25 -1.90 -17.65
N ALA A 334 0.51 -2.95 -18.02
CA ALA A 334 0.97 -4.34 -17.89
C ALA A 334 2.20 -4.63 -18.77
N GLU A 335 2.16 -4.24 -20.04
CA GLU A 335 3.27 -4.40 -20.98
C GLU A 335 4.51 -3.61 -20.52
N PHE A 336 4.32 -2.38 -20.02
CA PHE A 336 5.42 -1.58 -19.50
C PHE A 336 6.04 -2.19 -18.23
N GLU A 337 5.21 -2.72 -17.33
CA GLU A 337 5.68 -3.38 -16.11
C GLU A 337 6.43 -4.69 -16.43
N LEU A 338 6.04 -5.45 -17.46
CA LEU A 338 6.81 -6.61 -17.94
C LEU A 338 8.20 -6.20 -18.43
N GLU A 339 8.28 -5.10 -19.19
CA GLU A 339 9.57 -4.55 -19.62
C GLU A 339 10.46 -4.17 -18.43
N GLU A 340 9.89 -3.50 -17.41
CA GLU A 340 10.62 -3.12 -16.19
C GLU A 340 11.13 -4.35 -15.42
N ARG A 341 10.30 -5.40 -15.30
CA ARG A 341 10.67 -6.66 -14.64
C ARG A 341 11.76 -7.41 -15.41
N GLU A 342 11.64 -7.57 -16.73
CA GLU A 342 12.67 -8.25 -17.54
C GLU A 342 14.02 -7.54 -17.47
N ARG A 343 14.00 -6.20 -17.48
CA ARG A 343 15.20 -5.36 -17.26
C ARG A 343 15.84 -5.62 -15.91
N TRP A 344 15.03 -5.60 -14.85
CA TRP A 344 15.50 -5.83 -13.50
C TRP A 344 16.11 -7.24 -13.35
N GLU A 345 15.41 -8.28 -13.80
CA GLU A 345 15.88 -9.66 -13.72
C GLU A 345 17.22 -9.84 -14.43
N HIS A 346 17.39 -9.19 -15.58
CA HIS A 346 18.66 -9.22 -16.30
C HIS A 346 19.78 -8.49 -15.55
N ARG A 347 19.53 -7.29 -15.01
CA ARG A 347 20.53 -6.56 -14.21
C ARG A 347 21.00 -7.40 -13.02
N VAL A 348 20.06 -8.00 -12.29
CA VAL A 348 20.34 -8.87 -11.14
C VAL A 348 21.15 -10.09 -11.56
N LYS A 349 20.77 -10.76 -12.66
CA LYS A 349 21.42 -11.99 -13.12
C LYS A 349 22.82 -11.74 -13.67
N ASN A 350 23.02 -10.67 -14.41
CA ASN A 350 24.26 -10.43 -15.17
C ASN A 350 25.23 -9.49 -14.45
N LYS A 351 24.82 -8.82 -13.37
CA LYS A 351 25.63 -7.83 -12.63
C LYS A 351 26.24 -6.76 -13.54
N ASP A 352 25.54 -6.44 -14.62
CA ASP A 352 25.97 -5.51 -15.66
C ASP A 352 24.81 -4.56 -15.95
N ASP A 353 25.06 -3.27 -15.79
CA ASP A 353 24.13 -2.19 -16.13
C ASP A 353 24.17 -1.85 -17.62
N ASP A 354 25.28 -2.12 -18.32
CA ASP A 354 25.50 -1.64 -19.68
C ASP A 354 24.90 -2.56 -20.76
N GLY A 355 24.80 -3.87 -20.51
CA GLY A 355 24.32 -4.87 -21.47
C GLY A 355 22.85 -4.76 -21.89
N TYR A 356 22.01 -3.97 -21.18
CA TYR A 356 20.57 -3.87 -21.45
C TYR A 356 20.13 -2.59 -22.18
N ARG A 357 21.01 -1.61 -22.40
CA ARG A 357 20.67 -0.40 -23.17
C ARG A 357 20.27 -0.70 -24.63
N GLU A 358 20.62 -1.88 -25.14
CA GLU A 358 20.37 -2.30 -26.53
C GLU A 358 19.05 -3.08 -26.71
N LEU A 359 18.38 -3.45 -25.63
CA LEU A 359 17.11 -4.18 -25.69
C LEU A 359 15.96 -3.18 -25.73
N GLY A 360 15.65 -2.65 -26.91
CA GLY A 360 14.31 -2.13 -27.18
C GLY A 360 13.31 -3.30 -27.19
N GLY A 361 13.03 -3.84 -26.01
CA GLY A 361 12.31 -5.08 -25.80
C GLY A 361 10.94 -5.11 -26.48
N PRO A 362 10.41 -6.29 -26.83
CA PRO A 362 9.11 -6.40 -27.47
C PRO A 362 7.97 -5.81 -26.62
N TRP A 363 8.12 -5.82 -25.29
CA TRP A 363 7.14 -5.33 -24.33
C TRP A 363 7.05 -3.81 -24.34
N PHE A 364 8.18 -3.12 -24.45
CA PHE A 364 8.21 -1.67 -24.57
C PHE A 364 7.38 -1.16 -25.76
N LEU A 365 7.61 -1.72 -26.96
CA LEU A 365 6.88 -1.31 -28.16
C LEU A 365 5.38 -1.63 -28.05
N ALA A 366 5.03 -2.78 -27.46
CA ALA A 366 3.66 -3.16 -27.20
C ALA A 366 2.97 -2.20 -26.21
N ALA A 367 3.67 -1.79 -25.16
CA ALA A 367 3.19 -0.80 -24.19
C ALA A 367 2.90 0.54 -24.87
N GLU A 368 3.82 1.00 -25.72
CA GLU A 368 3.67 2.25 -26.45
C GLU A 368 2.47 2.20 -27.42
N GLU A 369 2.32 1.10 -28.16
CA GLU A 369 1.20 0.89 -29.08
C GLU A 369 -0.15 0.83 -28.33
N ALA A 370 -0.21 0.13 -27.20
CA ALA A 370 -1.42 0.05 -26.38
C ALA A 370 -1.81 1.44 -25.84
N ALA A 371 -0.84 2.23 -25.35
CA ALA A 371 -1.10 3.60 -24.90
C ALA A 371 -1.62 4.48 -26.05
N ASP A 372 -1.04 4.37 -27.25
CA ASP A 372 -1.50 5.12 -28.42
C ASP A 372 -2.91 4.71 -28.86
N LYS A 373 -3.26 3.42 -28.80
CA LYS A 373 -4.64 2.96 -29.05
C LYS A 373 -5.61 3.57 -28.06
N ALA A 374 -5.29 3.56 -26.77
CA ALA A 374 -6.14 4.18 -25.74
C ALA A 374 -6.33 5.69 -26.01
N LEU A 375 -5.26 6.41 -26.33
CA LEU A 375 -5.29 7.85 -26.59
C LEU A 375 -5.97 8.23 -27.92
N ALA A 376 -5.96 7.32 -28.91
CA ALA A 376 -6.72 7.50 -30.14
C ALA A 376 -8.24 7.44 -29.90
N ILE A 377 -8.67 6.74 -28.84
CA ILE A 377 -10.08 6.64 -28.45
C ILE A 377 -10.45 7.81 -27.53
N ASP A 378 -9.64 8.09 -26.51
CA ASP A 378 -9.81 9.23 -25.62
C ASP A 378 -8.47 9.92 -25.35
N THR A 379 -8.29 11.08 -25.98
CA THR A 379 -7.07 11.88 -25.85
C THR A 379 -6.78 12.38 -24.43
N ASN A 380 -7.81 12.51 -23.58
CA ASN A 380 -7.69 13.00 -22.21
C ASN A 380 -7.69 11.87 -21.18
N HIS A 381 -7.65 10.60 -21.61
CA HIS A 381 -7.68 9.45 -20.72
C HIS A 381 -6.52 9.51 -19.73
N VAL A 382 -6.81 9.70 -18.45
CA VAL A 382 -5.83 9.99 -17.39
C VAL A 382 -4.74 8.92 -17.36
N ARG A 383 -5.15 7.65 -17.26
CA ARG A 383 -4.24 6.51 -17.14
C ARG A 383 -3.41 6.25 -18.39
N ALA A 384 -3.95 6.49 -19.58
CA ALA A 384 -3.22 6.30 -20.83
C ALA A 384 -2.14 7.40 -21.00
N ASN A 385 -2.47 8.63 -20.59
CA ASN A 385 -1.51 9.73 -20.54
C ASN A 385 -0.41 9.48 -19.49
N ILE A 386 -0.74 8.92 -18.33
CA ILE A 386 0.26 8.49 -17.33
C ILE A 386 1.18 7.42 -17.93
N ALA A 387 0.61 6.34 -18.50
CA ALA A 387 1.36 5.26 -19.13
C ALA A 387 2.30 5.80 -20.23
N LYS A 388 1.78 6.58 -21.18
CA LYS A 388 2.58 7.18 -22.26
C LYS A 388 3.68 8.10 -21.74
N GLY A 389 3.39 8.89 -20.70
CA GLY A 389 4.40 9.72 -20.03
C GLY A 389 5.52 8.89 -19.41
N ARG A 390 5.18 7.82 -18.67
CA ARG A 390 6.14 6.89 -18.06
C ARG A 390 7.01 6.19 -19.11
N ILE A 391 6.40 5.63 -20.14
CA ILE A 391 7.06 4.97 -21.27
C ILE A 391 8.11 5.90 -21.91
N LEU A 392 7.74 7.15 -22.21
CA LEU A 392 8.67 8.12 -22.81
C LEU A 392 9.78 8.57 -21.86
N LEU A 393 9.49 8.74 -20.56
CA LEU A 393 10.52 9.06 -19.57
C LEU A 393 11.51 7.91 -19.38
N HIS A 394 11.03 6.66 -19.37
CA HIS A 394 11.85 5.48 -19.27
C HIS A 394 12.88 5.43 -20.40
N ARG A 395 12.46 5.65 -21.66
CA ARG A 395 13.40 5.74 -22.80
C ARG A 395 14.49 6.78 -22.60
N LEU A 396 14.12 7.96 -22.11
CA LEU A 396 15.07 9.07 -21.93
C LEU A 396 16.12 8.79 -20.84
N VAL A 397 15.78 7.95 -19.86
CA VAL A 397 16.67 7.59 -18.76
C VAL A 397 17.51 6.36 -19.11
N GLU A 398 16.89 5.33 -19.68
CA GLU A 398 17.48 3.99 -19.83
C GLU A 398 18.09 3.72 -21.21
N GLU A 399 17.46 4.18 -22.30
CA GLU A 399 17.81 3.77 -23.67
C GLU A 399 18.53 4.88 -24.45
N GLU A 400 17.88 6.03 -24.55
CA GLU A 400 18.27 7.14 -25.38
C GLU A 400 18.92 8.19 -24.48
N ARG A 401 20.26 8.24 -24.47
CA ARG A 401 20.96 9.37 -23.85
C ARG A 401 20.33 10.66 -24.41
N PRO A 402 19.89 11.59 -23.55
CA PRO A 402 18.99 12.67 -23.93
C PRO A 402 19.53 13.45 -25.14
N THR A 403 18.79 13.45 -26.24
CA THR A 403 19.18 14.21 -27.45
C THR A 403 18.90 15.71 -27.31
N GLY A 404 18.04 16.09 -26.35
CA GLY A 404 17.78 17.48 -25.98
C GLY A 404 16.61 17.68 -25.00
N HIS A 405 16.44 18.93 -24.56
CA HIS A 405 15.39 19.35 -23.62
C HIS A 405 13.96 19.14 -24.14
N ASP A 406 13.77 19.04 -25.46
CA ASP A 406 12.44 18.94 -26.07
C ASP A 406 11.79 17.57 -25.90
N ASP A 407 12.56 16.48 -25.77
CA ASP A 407 11.98 15.15 -25.53
C ASP A 407 11.42 15.02 -24.10
N TRP A 408 12.11 15.60 -23.11
CA TRP A 408 11.57 15.75 -21.75
C TRP A 408 10.25 16.52 -21.72
N LYS A 409 10.14 17.59 -22.52
CA LYS A 409 8.88 18.35 -22.64
C LYS A 409 7.77 17.51 -23.27
N LYS A 410 8.07 16.69 -24.29
CA LYS A 410 7.09 15.79 -24.92
C LYS A 410 6.56 14.79 -23.91
N ALA A 411 7.43 14.13 -23.15
CA ALA A 411 7.03 13.18 -22.12
C ALA A 411 6.18 13.85 -21.02
N ARG A 412 6.65 15.00 -20.51
CA ARG A 412 5.92 15.81 -19.51
C ARG A 412 4.55 16.27 -19.98
N ARG A 413 4.34 16.49 -21.27
CA ARG A 413 3.05 16.94 -21.81
C ARG A 413 1.93 15.94 -21.55
N TYR A 414 2.20 14.63 -21.66
CA TYR A 414 1.19 13.62 -21.34
C TYR A 414 0.82 13.66 -19.85
N LEU A 415 1.81 13.77 -18.97
CA LEU A 415 1.58 13.92 -17.52
C LEU A 415 0.81 15.21 -17.18
N GLN A 416 1.03 16.29 -17.91
CA GLN A 416 0.23 17.52 -17.78
C GLN A 416 -1.21 17.35 -18.23
N ILE A 417 -1.48 16.57 -19.28
CA ILE A 417 -2.84 16.24 -19.71
C ILE A 417 -3.54 15.43 -18.62
N ALA A 418 -2.86 14.41 -18.07
CA ALA A 418 -3.36 13.62 -16.95
C ALA A 418 -3.68 14.50 -15.72
N ASN A 419 -2.75 15.36 -15.30
CA ASN A 419 -2.97 16.32 -14.20
C ASN A 419 -4.11 17.29 -14.48
N LYS A 420 -4.33 17.70 -15.73
CA LYS A 420 -5.46 18.58 -16.07
C LYS A 420 -6.80 17.83 -16.02
N ALA A 421 -6.82 16.58 -16.45
CA ALA A 421 -8.01 15.74 -16.46
C ALA A 421 -8.38 15.24 -15.05
N ALA A 422 -7.39 14.98 -14.20
CA ALA A 422 -7.55 14.61 -12.80
C ALA A 422 -6.52 15.36 -11.92
N PRO A 423 -6.81 16.60 -11.48
CA PRO A 423 -5.89 17.42 -10.69
C PRO A 423 -5.45 16.84 -9.35
N ASP A 424 -6.23 15.90 -8.83
CA ASP A 424 -5.97 15.22 -7.57
C ASP A 424 -5.27 13.86 -7.76
N ASN A 425 -4.99 13.44 -9.00
CA ASN A 425 -4.29 12.19 -9.26
C ASN A 425 -2.82 12.29 -8.80
N THR A 426 -2.50 11.60 -7.71
CA THR A 426 -1.19 11.66 -7.05
C THR A 426 -0.06 11.10 -7.91
N GLU A 427 -0.31 10.05 -8.71
CA GLU A 427 0.69 9.48 -9.62
C GLU A 427 1.10 10.51 -10.68
N ALA A 428 0.14 11.17 -11.32
CA ALA A 428 0.41 12.17 -12.35
C ALA A 428 1.17 13.39 -11.80
N LEU A 429 0.85 13.84 -10.58
CA LEU A 429 1.57 14.90 -9.88
C LEU A 429 3.03 14.48 -9.60
N TYR A 430 3.21 13.31 -9.00
CA TYR A 430 4.52 12.75 -8.68
C TYR A 430 5.38 12.55 -9.93
N ARG A 431 4.87 11.83 -10.94
CA ARG A 431 5.61 11.53 -12.18
C ARG A 431 5.98 12.83 -12.91
N PHE A 432 5.11 13.84 -12.89
CA PHE A 432 5.42 15.15 -13.47
C PHE A 432 6.61 15.82 -12.77
N ALA A 433 6.60 15.89 -11.44
CA ALA A 433 7.72 16.44 -10.67
C ALA A 433 9.01 15.61 -10.86
N HIS A 434 8.88 14.29 -10.78
CA HIS A 434 9.99 13.34 -10.89
C HIS A 434 10.72 13.42 -12.23
N SER A 435 10.00 13.71 -13.31
CA SER A 435 10.64 13.92 -14.62
C SER A 435 11.67 15.06 -14.62
N PHE A 436 11.47 16.13 -13.85
CA PHE A 436 12.47 17.19 -13.72
C PHE A 436 13.67 16.75 -12.88
N THR A 437 13.43 15.95 -11.83
CA THR A 437 14.51 15.33 -11.04
C THR A 437 15.38 14.43 -11.91
N GLN A 438 14.78 13.60 -12.75
CA GLN A 438 15.48 12.75 -13.72
C GLN A 438 16.25 13.59 -14.77
N GLU A 439 15.68 14.73 -15.20
CA GLU A 439 16.36 15.74 -16.03
C GLU A 439 17.46 16.53 -15.27
N LYS A 440 17.66 16.27 -13.96
CA LYS A 440 18.58 17.01 -13.07
C LYS A 440 18.30 18.51 -12.99
N ARG A 441 17.01 18.85 -12.93
CA ARG A 441 16.52 20.23 -12.81
C ARG A 441 15.83 20.46 -11.49
N GLU A 442 15.76 21.73 -11.12
CA GLU A 442 15.10 22.23 -9.91
C GLU A 442 14.04 23.25 -10.30
N GLY A 443 13.04 23.44 -9.43
CA GLY A 443 12.08 24.52 -9.56
C GLY A 443 10.94 24.39 -8.56
N GLN A 444 10.35 25.53 -8.17
CA GLN A 444 9.26 25.59 -7.20
C GLN A 444 8.07 24.68 -7.59
N MET A 445 7.78 24.56 -8.89
CA MET A 445 6.72 23.69 -9.38
C MET A 445 6.90 22.20 -8.99
N MET A 446 8.14 21.75 -8.79
CA MET A 446 8.43 20.39 -8.35
C MET A 446 8.06 20.21 -6.88
N PHE A 447 8.48 21.16 -6.04
CA PHE A 447 8.11 21.18 -4.62
C PHE A 447 6.59 21.19 -4.45
N ASP A 448 5.90 22.05 -5.21
CA ASP A 448 4.44 22.17 -5.14
C ASP A 448 3.76 20.85 -5.57
N ALA A 449 4.25 20.19 -6.61
CA ALA A 449 3.70 18.93 -7.11
C ALA A 449 4.03 17.72 -6.19
N TYR A 450 5.26 17.61 -5.69
CA TYR A 450 5.61 16.60 -4.68
C TYR A 450 4.83 16.80 -3.38
N GLY A 451 4.71 18.04 -2.92
CA GLY A 451 3.90 18.39 -1.75
C GLY A 451 2.43 18.04 -1.96
N ALA A 452 1.87 18.34 -3.14
CA ALA A 452 0.50 18.00 -3.50
C ALA A 452 0.25 16.49 -3.53
N ALA A 453 1.19 15.69 -4.06
CA ALA A 453 1.10 14.23 -4.03
C ALA A 453 1.22 13.68 -2.59
N PHE A 454 2.18 14.17 -1.82
CA PHE A 454 2.42 13.75 -0.44
C PHE A 454 1.26 14.07 0.50
N VAL A 455 0.66 15.25 0.42
CA VAL A 455 -0.45 15.65 1.31
C VAL A 455 -1.70 14.78 1.11
N ARG A 456 -1.94 14.31 -0.12
CA ARG A 456 -3.08 13.43 -0.46
C ARG A 456 -2.82 11.96 -0.15
N ALA A 457 -1.57 11.53 -0.21
CA ALA A 457 -1.19 10.14 0.03
C ALA A 457 0.11 10.02 0.86
N PRO A 458 0.12 10.50 2.13
CA PRO A 458 1.31 10.53 2.99
C PRO A 458 1.83 9.14 3.40
N GLN A 459 1.01 8.11 3.21
CA GLN A 459 1.34 6.68 3.35
C GLN A 459 2.27 6.18 2.23
N VAL A 460 2.29 6.83 1.06
CA VAL A 460 3.07 6.36 -0.09
C VAL A 460 4.53 6.76 0.11
N GLY A 461 5.37 5.78 0.44
CA GLY A 461 6.78 5.99 0.76
C GLY A 461 7.54 6.76 -0.32
N THR A 462 7.27 6.45 -1.60
CA THR A 462 7.88 7.12 -2.76
C THR A 462 7.62 8.62 -2.77
N PHE A 463 6.40 9.08 -2.45
CA PHE A 463 6.08 10.51 -2.44
C PHE A 463 6.79 11.24 -1.29
N ARG A 464 6.84 10.59 -0.12
CA ARG A 464 7.54 11.10 1.06
C ARG A 464 9.04 11.23 0.81
N ILE A 465 9.68 10.21 0.23
CA ILE A 465 11.10 10.23 -0.13
C ILE A 465 11.38 11.31 -1.16
N ALA A 466 10.55 11.42 -2.21
CA ALA A 466 10.75 12.40 -3.26
C ALA A 466 10.66 13.85 -2.74
N LEU A 467 9.68 14.13 -1.87
CA LEU A 467 9.56 15.43 -1.20
C LEU A 467 10.76 15.70 -0.27
N ALA A 468 11.21 14.70 0.49
CA ALA A 468 12.36 14.82 1.37
C ALA A 468 13.65 15.16 0.60
N TYR A 469 13.88 14.51 -0.55
CA TYR A 469 14.99 14.83 -1.43
C TYR A 469 14.85 16.22 -2.06
N ASP A 470 13.65 16.64 -2.45
CA ASP A 470 13.43 17.98 -2.98
C ASP A 470 13.75 19.07 -1.94
N LEU A 471 13.32 18.87 -0.69
CA LEU A 471 13.71 19.73 0.45
C LEU A 471 15.23 19.79 0.62
N ALA A 472 15.90 18.63 0.59
CA ALA A 472 17.35 18.57 0.73
C ALA A 472 18.09 19.30 -0.41
N ARG A 473 17.60 19.26 -1.66
CA ARG A 473 18.16 20.04 -2.79
C ARG A 473 18.09 21.55 -2.57
N GLN A 474 17.10 22.00 -1.82
CA GLN A 474 16.91 23.39 -1.41
C GLN A 474 17.70 23.76 -0.14
N GLY A 475 18.50 22.84 0.41
CA GLY A 475 19.27 23.04 1.65
C GLY A 475 18.48 22.81 2.94
N ARG A 476 17.22 22.36 2.85
CA ARG A 476 16.33 22.09 3.99
C ARG A 476 16.50 20.65 4.49
N TYR A 477 17.73 20.29 4.86
CA TYR A 477 18.11 18.92 5.19
C TYR A 477 17.37 18.35 6.40
N ASP A 478 17.26 19.13 7.48
CA ASP A 478 16.60 18.67 8.72
C ASP A 478 15.11 18.38 8.48
N GLU A 479 14.45 19.19 7.66
CA GLU A 479 13.05 18.97 7.27
C GLU A 479 12.89 17.71 6.42
N GLY A 480 13.81 17.47 5.48
CA GLY A 480 13.82 16.24 4.68
C GLY A 480 14.03 14.99 5.55
N ILE A 481 14.99 15.02 6.48
CA ILE A 481 15.24 13.92 7.42
C ILE A 481 14.04 13.67 8.33
N ALA A 482 13.39 14.74 8.82
CA ALA A 482 12.21 14.62 9.66
C ALA A 482 11.05 13.89 8.95
N LEU A 483 10.81 14.17 7.66
CA LEU A 483 9.80 13.46 6.87
C LEU A 483 10.09 11.96 6.76
N LEU A 484 11.36 11.56 6.70
CA LEU A 484 11.78 10.18 6.53
C LEU A 484 11.75 9.35 7.82
N GLN A 485 11.68 9.98 9.00
CA GLN A 485 11.73 9.26 10.28
C GLN A 485 10.66 8.18 10.41
N MET A 486 9.46 8.40 9.87
CA MET A 486 8.40 7.40 9.93
C MET A 486 8.74 6.13 9.14
N LEU A 487 9.38 6.27 7.98
CA LEU A 487 9.83 5.17 7.12
C LEU A 487 11.12 4.54 7.65
N ALA A 488 12.09 5.35 8.10
CA ALA A 488 13.37 4.86 8.61
C ALA A 488 13.21 4.03 9.89
N ASN A 489 12.12 4.27 10.61
CA ASN A 489 11.72 3.54 11.80
C ASN A 489 10.57 2.55 11.54
N ASP A 490 10.23 2.24 10.28
CA ASP A 490 9.22 1.23 9.95
C ASP A 490 9.73 -0.18 10.33
N PRO A 491 9.00 -0.98 11.12
CA PRO A 491 9.48 -2.30 11.52
C PRO A 491 9.41 -3.36 10.42
N HIS A 492 8.60 -3.14 9.38
CA HIS A 492 8.49 -4.03 8.25
C HIS A 492 9.61 -3.75 7.24
N TYR A 493 9.76 -2.49 6.83
CA TYR A 493 10.64 -2.10 5.71
C TYR A 493 11.45 -0.81 6.01
N PRO A 494 12.34 -0.83 7.02
CA PRO A 494 13.07 0.37 7.42
C PRO A 494 14.14 0.82 6.41
N GLU A 495 14.62 -0.10 5.56
CA GLU A 495 15.80 0.13 4.72
C GLU A 495 15.64 1.32 3.78
N ALA A 496 14.49 1.43 3.10
CA ALA A 496 14.24 2.51 2.15
C ALA A 496 14.33 3.87 2.85
N GLY A 497 13.72 4.02 4.03
CA GLY A 497 13.81 5.24 4.83
C GLY A 497 15.22 5.52 5.34
N GLN A 498 15.92 4.50 5.83
CA GLN A 498 17.30 4.64 6.34
C GLN A 498 18.28 5.05 5.24
N LYS A 499 18.23 4.39 4.08
CA LYS A 499 19.03 4.75 2.90
C LYS A 499 18.71 6.17 2.43
N ALA A 500 17.44 6.56 2.47
CA ALA A 500 17.06 7.93 2.11
C ALA A 500 17.63 8.97 3.08
N VAL A 501 17.65 8.70 4.38
CA VAL A 501 18.30 9.57 5.37
C VAL A 501 19.81 9.66 5.10
N GLU A 502 20.49 8.53 4.88
CA GLU A 502 21.92 8.50 4.55
C GLU A 502 22.25 9.29 3.28
N ARG A 503 21.37 9.24 2.28
CA ARG A 503 21.52 10.03 1.05
C ARG A 503 21.39 11.53 1.32
N ILE A 504 20.43 11.96 2.13
CA ILE A 504 20.29 13.38 2.50
C ILE A 504 21.51 13.87 3.29
N GLU A 505 22.04 13.06 4.21
CA GLU A 505 23.28 13.39 4.92
C GLU A 505 24.48 13.51 3.95
N THR A 506 24.58 12.62 2.96
CA THR A 506 25.59 12.75 1.90
C THR A 506 25.42 14.04 1.10
N MET A 507 24.18 14.45 0.79
CA MET A 507 23.91 15.74 0.13
C MET A 507 24.35 16.92 1.00
N ARG A 508 24.17 16.83 2.32
CA ARG A 508 24.61 17.84 3.29
C ARG A 508 26.13 17.96 3.36
N GLU A 509 26.83 16.83 3.43
CA GLU A 509 28.29 16.79 3.52
C GLU A 509 28.98 17.25 2.23
N THR A 510 28.46 16.82 1.07
CA THR A 510 29.10 17.05 -0.23
C THR A 510 28.62 18.32 -0.93
N GLY A 511 27.45 18.85 -0.55
CA GLY A 511 26.74 19.90 -1.30
C GLY A 511 26.18 19.42 -2.65
N ALA A 512 26.26 18.12 -2.97
CA ALA A 512 25.73 17.58 -4.21
C ALA A 512 24.20 17.54 -4.17
N LYS A 513 23.55 18.19 -5.13
CA LYS A 513 22.08 18.19 -5.25
C LYS A 513 21.50 16.91 -5.88
N PHE A 514 22.31 16.26 -6.70
CA PHE A 514 21.97 15.00 -7.37
C PHE A 514 23.12 14.02 -7.16
N PRO A 515 23.37 13.57 -5.91
CA PRO A 515 24.37 12.55 -5.68
C PRO A 515 24.00 11.30 -6.50
N PRO A 516 24.99 10.57 -7.05
CA PRO A 516 24.72 9.32 -7.76
C PRO A 516 23.85 8.44 -6.88
N ALA A 517 22.88 7.74 -7.49
CA ALA A 517 22.20 6.67 -6.80
C ALA A 517 23.29 5.75 -6.24
N SER A 518 23.27 5.44 -4.95
CA SER A 518 24.18 4.43 -4.43
C SER A 518 23.87 3.14 -5.19
N THR A 519 24.88 2.30 -5.42
CA THR A 519 24.79 1.03 -6.18
C THR A 519 23.93 -0.05 -5.50
N TYR A 520 22.85 0.32 -4.81
CA TYR A 520 22.00 -0.57 -4.03
C TYR A 520 20.53 -0.15 -4.12
N GLY A 521 19.84 -0.69 -5.13
CA GLY A 521 18.39 -0.86 -5.18
C GLY A 521 17.61 0.44 -5.43
N ASP A 522 17.22 0.67 -6.68
CA ASP A 522 16.35 1.78 -7.04
C ASP A 522 15.01 1.73 -6.29
N GLU A 523 14.62 2.90 -5.80
CA GLU A 523 13.53 3.21 -4.88
C GLU A 523 12.12 3.10 -5.49
N GLU A 524 11.90 2.27 -6.51
CA GLU A 524 10.55 2.03 -7.07
C GLU A 524 9.94 0.67 -6.69
N GLU A 525 10.69 -0.25 -6.08
CA GLU A 525 10.18 -1.63 -5.83
C GLU A 525 10.12 -2.09 -4.37
N ASP A 526 10.73 -1.40 -3.41
CA ASP A 526 10.73 -1.85 -1.99
C ASP A 526 9.38 -1.68 -1.27
N GLY A 527 8.31 -1.34 -1.98
CA GLY A 527 6.93 -1.33 -1.47
C GLY A 527 6.08 -2.55 -1.86
N ARG A 528 6.65 -3.54 -2.56
CA ARG A 528 5.93 -4.73 -3.06
C ARG A 528 6.33 -6.04 -2.40
N ASP A 529 6.53 -6.03 -1.09
CA ASP A 529 6.66 -7.28 -0.33
C ASP A 529 5.85 -7.30 0.95
#